data_AF-A0A2X3BFD5-F1
#
_entry.id   AF-A0A2X3BFD5-F1
#
_cell.length_a   1.000
_cell.length_b   1.000
_cell.length_c   1.000
_cell.angle_alpha   90.00
_cell.angle_beta   90.00
_cell.angle_gamma   90.00
#
_symmetry.space_group_name_H-M   'P 1'
#
loop_
_entity.id
_entity.type
_entity.pdbx_description
1 polymer ?
#
loop_
_entity_poly.entity_id
_entity_poly.type
_entity_poly.pdbx_seq_one_letter_code
_entity_poly.pdbx_strand_id
1 'polypeptide(L)'
;MKEIIITKGFPLGSHTESRIKSRALDSARLQNPNNQKAQNLQSQNPKAQKKARNLKNILVLGIGGNQGQILHTFFHLLVWFIRHRSFEIIQTTSIYKNPAFGYTHQSDFLNAVLALRTSLNLVEIFRLIFYLERKFGRPRKRVFKNAPRTLDIDVIFYNQVILKRPYFKIPHSEYQNRGSVLVPIILQIKRWK
;
A
#
# COMPACT_ATOMS: atom_id res chain seq x y z
N MET A 1 5.20 21.06 32.76
CA MET A 1 6.21 21.25 31.68
C MET A 1 6.46 19.92 30.99
N LYS A 2 6.06 19.80 29.72
CA LYS A 2 6.69 19.00 28.66
C LYS A 2 5.95 19.33 27.36
N GLU A 3 6.33 20.46 26.78
CA GLU A 3 6.18 20.73 25.37
C GLU A 3 6.93 19.65 24.58
N ILE A 4 6.31 19.07 23.55
CA ILE A 4 6.97 18.81 22.26
C ILE A 4 5.89 18.97 21.17
N ILE A 5 5.86 20.14 20.55
CA ILE A 5 5.36 20.34 19.19
C ILE A 5 6.55 20.07 18.27
N ILE A 6 6.55 19.00 17.48
CA ILE A 6 7.20 18.99 16.16
C ILE A 6 6.40 18.10 15.19
N THR A 7 5.66 18.76 14.30
CA THR A 7 5.30 18.25 12.98
C THR A 7 6.57 17.96 12.18
N LYS A 8 6.99 16.70 12.10
CA LYS A 8 7.90 16.24 11.05
C LYS A 8 7.21 15.09 10.34
N GLY A 9 6.87 15.35 9.07
CA GLY A 9 6.29 14.40 8.16
C GLY A 9 7.09 13.11 8.11
N PHE A 10 6.39 12.05 7.73
CA PHE A 10 6.94 10.78 7.30
C PHE A 10 8.28 11.00 6.56
N PRO A 11 9.39 10.32 6.94
CA PRO A 11 10.67 10.53 6.29
C PRO A 11 10.60 9.94 4.89
N LEU A 12 10.23 10.76 3.91
CA LEU A 12 10.40 10.46 2.50
C LEU A 12 11.88 10.70 2.19
N GLY A 13 12.65 9.61 2.17
CA GLY A 13 14.06 9.62 1.83
C GLY A 13 14.30 10.36 0.51
N SER A 14 15.26 11.28 0.54
CA SER A 14 15.79 12.02 -0.59
C SER A 14 16.51 11.10 -1.57
N HIS A 15 16.37 11.45 -2.86
CA HIS A 15 17.08 10.86 -3.99
C HIS A 15 18.56 10.56 -3.73
N THR A 16 18.97 9.33 -4.02
CA THR A 16 20.33 9.03 -4.49
C THR A 16 20.24 8.00 -5.62
N GLU A 17 20.59 8.45 -6.82
CA GLU A 17 20.95 7.57 -7.93
C GLU A 17 22.20 6.77 -7.54
N SER A 18 22.16 5.44 -7.65
CA SER A 18 23.37 4.62 -7.64
C SER A 18 23.34 3.58 -8.74
N ARG A 19 23.93 3.96 -9.87
CA ARG A 19 24.84 3.17 -10.73
C ARG A 19 24.68 1.65 -10.66
N ILE A 20 24.05 1.09 -11.69
CA ILE A 20 24.22 -0.30 -12.09
C ILE A 20 25.67 -0.46 -12.62
N LYS A 21 26.49 -1.27 -11.95
CA LYS A 21 27.73 -1.80 -12.55
C LYS A 21 27.40 -3.11 -13.26
N SER A 22 27.42 -3.07 -14.59
CA SER A 22 27.41 -4.25 -15.45
C SER A 22 28.70 -5.05 -15.25
N ARG A 23 28.59 -6.33 -14.88
CA ARG A 23 29.65 -7.32 -15.06
C ARG A 23 29.38 -8.06 -16.36
N ALA A 24 30.21 -7.76 -17.36
CA ALA A 24 30.34 -8.57 -18.56
C ALA A 24 30.99 -9.90 -18.17
N LEU A 25 30.42 -11.00 -18.64
CA LEU A 25 31.11 -12.27 -18.77
C LEU A 25 31.04 -12.64 -20.24
N ASP A 26 32.17 -12.43 -20.91
CA ASP A 26 32.49 -13.00 -22.20
C ASP A 26 32.85 -14.47 -22.02
N SER A 27 32.20 -15.34 -22.80
CA SER A 27 32.80 -16.60 -23.24
C SER A 27 32.15 -17.11 -24.52
N ALA A 28 32.89 -16.88 -25.61
CA ALA A 28 33.17 -17.78 -26.73
C ALA A 28 32.01 -18.46 -27.51
N ARG A 29 31.82 -17.93 -28.74
CA ARG A 29 32.06 -18.58 -30.05
C ARG A 29 31.33 -19.91 -30.35
N LEU A 30 30.51 -19.89 -31.40
CA LEU A 30 30.62 -20.75 -32.59
C LEU A 30 29.63 -20.28 -33.67
N GLN A 31 30.14 -20.08 -34.88
CA GLN A 31 29.38 -19.71 -36.07
C GLN A 31 28.62 -20.94 -36.60
N ASN A 32 27.40 -20.74 -37.11
CA ASN A 32 26.87 -21.62 -38.15
C ASN A 32 25.92 -20.84 -39.08
N PRO A 33 26.19 -20.77 -40.39
CA PRO A 33 25.38 -20.06 -41.37
C PRO A 33 24.34 -21.02 -41.96
N ASN A 34 23.05 -20.82 -41.67
CA ASN A 34 21.90 -21.22 -42.50
C ASN A 34 20.60 -21.08 -41.70
N ASN A 35 19.86 -19.99 -41.95
CA ASN A 35 18.40 -20.03 -42.06
C ASN A 35 17.88 -18.67 -42.53
N GLN A 36 18.02 -18.44 -43.84
CA GLN A 36 17.16 -17.53 -44.58
C GLN A 36 15.75 -18.16 -44.64
N LYS A 37 14.91 -17.88 -43.64
CA LYS A 37 13.44 -18.02 -43.70
C LYS A 37 12.82 -17.52 -42.38
N ALA A 38 12.93 -16.23 -42.12
CA ALA A 38 12.12 -15.52 -41.12
C ALA A 38 12.13 -14.01 -41.36
N GLN A 39 11.94 -13.58 -42.61
CA GLN A 39 11.62 -12.20 -42.93
C GLN A 39 10.13 -12.12 -43.25
N ASN A 40 9.32 -11.94 -42.20
CA ASN A 40 8.01 -11.25 -42.18
C ASN A 40 7.25 -11.62 -40.89
N LEU A 41 7.76 -11.17 -39.75
CA LEU A 41 6.92 -10.72 -38.65
C LEU A 41 7.46 -9.37 -38.21
N GLN A 42 6.91 -8.33 -38.82
CA GLN A 42 7.09 -6.95 -38.44
C GLN A 42 6.72 -6.77 -36.96
N SER A 43 7.75 -6.48 -36.16
CA SER A 43 7.76 -5.39 -35.18
C SER A 43 6.44 -5.11 -34.46
N GLN A 44 6.10 -5.91 -33.45
CA GLN A 44 5.43 -5.38 -32.27
C GLN A 44 6.40 -5.39 -31.10
N ASN A 45 7.15 -4.30 -31.04
CA ASN A 45 8.02 -3.93 -29.95
C ASN A 45 7.17 -3.83 -28.65
N PRO A 46 7.35 -4.68 -27.61
CA PRO A 46 6.58 -4.57 -26.38
C PRO A 46 6.98 -3.37 -25.51
N LYS A 47 7.73 -2.41 -26.07
CA LYS A 47 7.89 -1.06 -25.52
C LYS A 47 6.67 -0.21 -25.89
N ALA A 48 5.47 -0.67 -25.50
CA ALA A 48 4.30 0.20 -25.40
C ALA A 48 4.59 1.23 -24.30
N GLN A 49 5.16 2.35 -24.74
CA GLN A 49 5.29 3.65 -24.09
C GLN A 49 4.65 3.71 -22.68
N LYS A 50 5.47 3.52 -21.64
CA LYS A 50 5.12 3.93 -20.27
C LYS A 50 5.02 5.46 -20.27
N LYS A 51 3.84 5.99 -20.58
CA LYS A 51 3.50 7.38 -20.29
C LYS A 51 3.81 7.60 -18.80
N ALA A 52 4.59 8.62 -18.47
CA ALA A 52 5.03 8.87 -17.09
C ALA A 52 3.81 8.91 -16.16
N ARG A 53 3.80 8.06 -15.12
CA ARG A 53 2.68 7.99 -14.18
C ARG A 53 2.69 9.25 -13.32
N ASN A 54 1.65 10.09 -13.40
CA ASN A 54 1.52 11.28 -12.56
C ASN A 54 1.00 10.90 -11.15
N LEU A 55 1.83 10.21 -10.37
CA LEU A 55 1.52 9.75 -9.00
C LEU A 55 1.95 10.80 -7.97
N LYS A 56 1.30 11.97 -8.00
CA LYS A 56 1.69 13.13 -7.18
C LYS A 56 1.22 13.07 -5.73
N ASN A 57 0.25 12.22 -5.40
CA ASN A 57 -0.34 12.20 -4.06
C ASN A 57 0.28 11.09 -3.19
N ILE A 58 0.59 11.41 -1.95
CA ILE A 58 0.98 10.45 -0.91
C ILE A 58 -0.28 10.03 -0.15
N LEU A 59 -0.49 8.73 -0.05
CA LEU A 59 -1.61 8.12 0.66
C LEU A 59 -1.05 7.13 1.68
N VAL A 60 -1.50 7.22 2.92
CA VAL A 60 -1.18 6.25 3.96
C VAL A 60 -2.47 5.57 4.41
N LEU A 61 -2.50 4.25 4.27
CA LEU A 61 -3.64 3.41 4.62
C LEU A 61 -3.29 2.51 5.81
N GLY A 62 -4.19 2.40 6.77
CA GLY A 62 -4.22 1.31 7.73
C GLY A 62 -5.08 0.19 7.16
N ILE A 63 -4.59 -1.05 7.22
CA ILE A 63 -5.37 -2.24 6.87
C ILE A 63 -5.52 -3.12 8.10
N GLY A 64 -6.71 -3.71 8.26
CA GLY A 64 -7.03 -4.56 9.40
C GLY A 64 -7.98 -5.69 9.01
N GLY A 65 -7.88 -6.83 9.70
CA GLY A 65 -8.83 -7.92 9.53
C GLY A 65 -8.67 -9.00 10.60
N ASN A 66 -9.75 -9.71 10.89
CA ASN A 66 -9.77 -10.76 11.91
C ASN A 66 -10.71 -11.94 11.59
N GLN A 67 -11.33 -11.95 10.41
CA GLN A 67 -12.21 -13.02 9.96
C GLN A 67 -11.69 -13.68 8.68
N GLY A 68 -11.57 -15.00 8.68
CA GLY A 68 -11.11 -15.78 7.53
C GLY A 68 -9.59 -15.76 7.33
N GLN A 69 -9.14 -15.93 6.09
CA GLN A 69 -7.71 -16.03 5.74
C GLN A 69 -7.10 -14.63 5.56
N ILE A 70 -6.79 -13.95 6.67
CA ILE A 70 -6.36 -12.54 6.65
C ILE A 70 -5.01 -12.34 5.96
N LEU A 71 -4.03 -13.24 6.16
CA LEU A 71 -2.74 -13.15 5.49
C LEU A 71 -2.88 -13.25 3.96
N HIS A 72 -3.71 -14.17 3.46
CA HIS A 72 -4.03 -14.26 2.03
C HIS A 72 -4.73 -12.99 1.53
N THR A 73 -5.68 -12.47 2.31
CA THR A 73 -6.38 -11.23 1.99
C THR A 73 -5.41 -10.05 1.83
N PHE A 74 -4.48 -9.88 2.77
CA PHE A 74 -3.46 -8.84 2.71
C PHE A 74 -2.51 -9.03 1.53
N PHE A 75 -2.07 -10.26 1.26
CA PHE A 75 -1.23 -10.56 0.10
C PHE A 75 -1.93 -10.19 -1.21
N HIS A 76 -3.17 -10.62 -1.41
CA HIS A 76 -3.92 -10.30 -2.63
C HIS A 76 -4.24 -8.81 -2.76
N LEU A 77 -4.45 -8.10 -1.65
CA LEU A 77 -4.59 -6.65 -1.65
C LEU A 77 -3.31 -5.96 -2.15
N LEU A 78 -2.14 -6.40 -1.68
CA LEU A 78 -0.85 -5.88 -2.17
C LEU A 78 -0.65 -6.15 -3.65
N VAL A 79 -0.92 -7.38 -4.11
CA VAL A 79 -0.88 -7.74 -5.53
C VAL A 79 -1.83 -6.86 -6.35
N TRP A 80 -3.01 -6.56 -5.83
CA TRP A 80 -3.96 -5.66 -6.49
C TRP A 80 -3.36 -4.25 -6.66
N PHE A 81 -2.76 -3.69 -5.61
CA PHE A 81 -2.11 -2.36 -5.69
C PHE A 81 -0.92 -2.35 -6.65
N ILE A 82 -0.07 -3.39 -6.64
CA ILE A 82 1.08 -3.53 -7.56
C ILE A 82 0.63 -3.49 -9.03
N ARG A 83 -0.51 -4.11 -9.33
CA ARG A 83 -1.05 -4.21 -10.70
C ARG A 83 -1.84 -2.97 -11.12
N HIS A 84 -2.32 -2.16 -10.17
CA HIS A 84 -3.17 -1.02 -10.47
C HIS A 84 -2.35 0.20 -10.89
N ARG A 85 -2.58 0.70 -12.11
CA ARG A 85 -1.75 1.77 -12.72
C ARG A 85 -1.73 3.10 -11.95
N SER A 86 -2.79 3.39 -11.21
CA SER A 86 -2.92 4.60 -10.40
C SER A 86 -2.21 4.53 -9.04
N PHE A 87 -1.47 3.46 -8.76
CA PHE A 87 -0.77 3.27 -7.48
C PHE A 87 0.68 2.83 -7.68
N GLU A 88 1.48 3.18 -6.69
CA GLU A 88 2.82 2.66 -6.46
C GLU A 88 2.97 2.44 -4.95
N ILE A 89 3.42 1.26 -4.56
CA ILE A 89 3.72 0.98 -3.15
C ILE A 89 5.07 1.61 -2.84
N ILE A 90 5.06 2.57 -1.92
CA ILE A 90 6.30 3.14 -1.35
C ILE A 90 6.83 2.16 -0.33
N GLN A 91 5.97 1.70 0.58
CA GLN A 91 6.36 0.88 1.71
C GLN A 91 5.19 0.18 2.37
N THR A 92 5.49 -0.93 3.04
CA THR A 92 4.60 -1.63 3.97
C THR A 92 5.27 -1.80 5.33
N THR A 93 4.49 -1.83 6.41
CA THR A 93 4.98 -2.26 7.73
C THR A 93 4.93 -3.77 7.89
N SER A 94 5.57 -4.27 8.93
CA SER A 94 5.29 -5.61 9.44
C SER A 94 3.83 -5.73 9.89
N ILE A 95 3.29 -6.95 9.86
CA ILE A 95 1.96 -7.26 10.37
C ILE A 95 2.02 -7.29 11.90
N TYR A 96 1.11 -6.57 12.53
CA TYR A 96 0.95 -6.52 13.97
C TYR A 96 -0.35 -7.22 14.38
N LYS A 97 -0.24 -8.14 15.34
CA LYS A 97 -1.39 -8.83 15.92
C LYS A 97 -1.75 -8.18 17.25
N ASN A 98 -3.02 -7.82 17.45
CA ASN A 98 -3.51 -7.28 18.73
C ASN A 98 -4.96 -7.72 19.03
N PRO A 99 -5.34 -7.73 20.32
CA PRO A 99 -6.69 -8.07 20.72
C PRO A 99 -7.77 -7.21 20.07
N ALA A 100 -8.95 -7.77 19.89
CA ALA A 100 -10.12 -7.05 19.42
C ALA A 100 -10.55 -5.94 20.40
N PHE A 101 -11.02 -4.83 19.85
CA PHE A 101 -11.52 -3.69 20.63
C PHE A 101 -13.03 -3.49 20.42
N GLY A 102 -13.74 -3.13 21.49
CA GLY A 102 -15.18 -2.99 21.49
C GLY A 102 -15.89 -4.33 21.68
N TYR A 103 -16.19 -5.05 20.60
CA TYR A 103 -16.72 -6.41 20.70
C TYR A 103 -15.55 -7.37 20.90
N THR A 104 -15.40 -7.98 22.06
CA THR A 104 -14.19 -8.77 22.39
C THR A 104 -14.35 -10.27 22.13
N HIS A 105 -15.58 -10.76 21.97
CA HIS A 105 -15.85 -12.17 21.64
C HIS A 105 -15.65 -12.45 20.14
N GLN A 106 -14.45 -12.19 19.66
CA GLN A 106 -13.98 -12.41 18.29
C GLN A 106 -12.46 -12.61 18.28
N SER A 107 -11.92 -13.12 17.18
CA SER A 107 -10.47 -13.30 17.03
C SER A 107 -9.71 -11.97 17.05
N ASP A 108 -8.44 -12.04 17.45
CA ASP A 108 -7.48 -10.95 17.36
C ASP A 108 -7.38 -10.39 15.93
N PHE A 109 -7.09 -9.10 15.84
CA PHE A 109 -6.86 -8.44 14.57
C PHE A 109 -5.41 -8.57 14.13
N LEU A 110 -5.22 -8.81 12.83
CA LEU A 110 -3.99 -8.50 12.14
C LEU A 110 -4.12 -7.11 11.52
N ASN A 111 -3.12 -6.26 11.73
CA ASN A 111 -3.08 -4.89 11.25
C ASN A 111 -1.73 -4.60 10.57
N ALA A 112 -1.75 -3.76 9.54
CA ALA A 112 -0.55 -3.24 8.90
C ALA A 112 -0.81 -1.85 8.33
N VAL A 113 0.25 -1.13 7.99
CA VAL A 113 0.17 0.19 7.37
C VAL A 113 0.86 0.15 6.00
N LEU A 114 0.23 0.78 5.01
CA LEU A 114 0.71 0.90 3.64
C LEU A 114 0.93 2.38 3.32
N ALA A 115 2.12 2.72 2.83
CA ALA A 115 2.42 4.02 2.23
C ALA A 115 2.45 3.87 0.71
N LEU A 116 1.68 4.70 0.01
CA LEU A 116 1.44 4.61 -1.42
C LEU A 116 1.64 5.97 -2.09
N ARG A 117 2.10 5.98 -3.35
CA ARG A 117 1.85 7.10 -4.27
C ARG A 117 0.62 6.81 -5.10
N THR A 118 -0.17 7.83 -5.40
CA THR A 118 -1.36 7.70 -6.24
C THR A 118 -1.63 8.93 -7.09
N SER A 119 -2.27 8.73 -8.24
CA SER A 119 -2.84 9.83 -9.04
C SER A 119 -4.25 10.20 -8.60
N LEU A 120 -4.90 9.38 -7.76
CA LEU A 120 -6.30 9.55 -7.40
C LEU A 120 -6.49 10.66 -6.38
N ASN A 121 -7.61 11.39 -6.52
CA ASN A 121 -8.09 12.34 -5.54
C ASN A 121 -8.74 11.62 -4.35
N LEU A 122 -8.99 12.36 -3.27
CA LEU A 122 -9.47 11.77 -2.04
C LEU A 122 -10.86 11.12 -2.15
N VAL A 123 -11.77 11.69 -2.95
CA VAL A 123 -13.11 11.13 -3.17
C VAL A 123 -13.03 9.79 -3.90
N GLU A 124 -12.15 9.70 -4.90
CA GLU A 124 -11.87 8.45 -5.61
C GLU A 124 -11.28 7.38 -4.68
N ILE A 125 -10.38 7.77 -3.76
CA ILE A 125 -9.83 6.87 -2.75
C ILE A 125 -10.93 6.28 -1.87
N PHE A 126 -11.89 7.07 -1.38
CA PHE A 126 -12.99 6.52 -0.58
C PHE A 126 -13.84 5.53 -1.35
N ARG A 127 -14.21 5.86 -2.58
CA ARG A 127 -14.99 4.95 -3.43
C ARG A 127 -14.23 3.65 -3.67
N LEU A 128 -12.93 3.75 -3.89
CA LEU A 128 -12.06 2.59 -4.08
C LEU A 128 -11.98 1.74 -2.82
N ILE A 129 -11.82 2.34 -1.63
CA ILE A 129 -11.77 1.62 -0.36
C ILE A 129 -13.03 0.76 -0.17
N PHE A 130 -14.21 1.36 -0.33
CA PHE A 130 -15.47 0.60 -0.24
C PHE A 130 -15.56 -0.52 -1.27
N TYR A 131 -15.04 -0.32 -2.49
CA TYR A 131 -14.96 -1.36 -3.50
C TYR A 131 -14.01 -2.49 -3.08
N LEU A 132 -12.81 -2.17 -2.59
CA LEU A 132 -11.81 -3.16 -2.18
C LEU A 132 -12.29 -3.98 -1.00
N GLU A 133 -12.83 -3.34 0.03
CA GLU A 133 -13.39 -4.06 1.19
C GLU A 133 -14.44 -5.09 0.75
N ARG A 134 -15.35 -4.71 -0.16
CA ARG A 134 -16.34 -5.62 -0.73
C ARG A 134 -15.71 -6.74 -1.55
N LYS A 135 -14.75 -6.40 -2.41
CA LYS A 135 -14.02 -7.36 -3.24
C LYS A 135 -13.31 -8.41 -2.39
N PHE A 136 -12.82 -8.01 -1.22
CA PHE A 136 -12.15 -8.88 -0.25
C PHE A 136 -13.08 -9.41 0.85
N GLY A 137 -14.40 -9.44 0.60
CA GLY A 137 -15.36 -10.20 1.40
C GLY A 137 -16.04 -9.44 2.54
N ARG A 138 -15.82 -8.12 2.71
CA ARG A 138 -16.58 -7.33 3.69
C ARG A 138 -17.96 -6.96 3.12
N PRO A 139 -19.06 -7.41 3.73
CA PRO A 139 -20.40 -7.09 3.25
C PRO A 139 -20.71 -5.60 3.41
N ARG A 140 -21.56 -5.06 2.52
CA ARG A 140 -21.94 -3.63 2.54
C ARG A 140 -22.67 -3.22 3.82
N LYS A 141 -23.55 -4.09 4.32
CA LYS A 141 -24.21 -3.90 5.61
C LYS A 141 -23.42 -4.65 6.67
N ARG A 142 -23.02 -3.93 7.72
CA ARG A 142 -22.43 -4.55 8.91
C ARG A 142 -23.55 -5.27 9.66
N VAL A 143 -23.25 -6.45 10.19
CA VAL A 143 -24.21 -7.21 11.02
C VAL A 143 -24.49 -6.45 12.32
N PHE A 144 -23.44 -5.91 12.94
CA PHE A 144 -23.50 -5.04 14.11
C PHE A 144 -22.24 -4.16 14.21
N LYS A 145 -22.23 -3.21 15.16
CA LYS A 145 -21.07 -2.34 15.42
C LYS A 145 -19.86 -3.18 15.88
N ASN A 146 -18.69 -2.95 15.29
CA ASN A 146 -17.45 -3.71 15.58
C ASN A 146 -17.51 -5.21 15.26
N ALA A 147 -18.40 -5.63 14.36
CA ALA A 147 -18.44 -7.00 13.86
C ALA A 147 -17.08 -7.41 13.23
N PRO A 148 -16.74 -8.72 13.28
CA PRO A 148 -15.57 -9.26 12.61
C PRO A 148 -15.57 -8.93 11.12
N ARG A 149 -14.38 -8.81 10.52
CA ARG A 149 -14.23 -8.38 9.14
C ARG A 149 -13.01 -9.00 8.48
N THR A 150 -13.17 -9.31 7.19
CA THR A 150 -12.10 -9.87 6.34
C THR A 150 -11.08 -8.81 5.95
N LEU A 151 -11.53 -7.58 5.71
CA LEU A 151 -10.67 -6.43 5.40
C LEU A 151 -11.35 -5.13 5.79
N ASP A 152 -10.60 -4.25 6.45
CA ASP A 152 -10.96 -2.88 6.82
C ASP A 152 -9.82 -1.98 6.37
N ILE A 153 -10.14 -0.90 5.65
CA ILE A 153 -9.12 0.02 5.16
C ILE A 153 -9.46 1.43 5.65
N ASP A 154 -8.59 1.97 6.50
CA ASP A 154 -8.69 3.32 7.02
C ASP A 154 -7.71 4.25 6.28
N VAL A 155 -8.18 5.41 5.80
CA VAL A 155 -7.28 6.48 5.32
C VAL A 155 -6.69 7.19 6.53
N ILE A 156 -5.39 7.03 6.77
CA ILE A 156 -4.68 7.67 7.89
C ILE A 156 -4.23 9.06 7.46
N PHE A 157 -3.52 9.15 6.33
CA PHE A 157 -3.01 10.39 5.77
C PHE A 157 -3.25 10.48 4.26
N TYR A 158 -3.47 11.71 3.78
CA TYR A 158 -3.49 12.01 2.35
C TYR A 158 -2.82 13.37 2.13
N ASN A 159 -1.66 13.38 1.47
CA ASN A 159 -0.79 14.54 1.33
C ASN A 159 -0.60 15.26 2.69
N GLN A 160 -0.72 16.59 2.68
CA GLN A 160 -0.77 17.44 3.87
C GLN A 160 -2.22 17.92 4.14
N VAL A 161 -3.22 17.21 3.59
CA VAL A 161 -4.62 17.64 3.72
C VAL A 161 -5.06 17.50 5.17
N ILE A 162 -5.57 18.61 5.71
CA ILE A 162 -6.32 18.61 6.97
C ILE A 162 -7.79 18.79 6.62
N LEU A 163 -8.60 17.77 6.87
CA LEU A 163 -10.03 17.82 6.66
C LEU A 163 -10.74 17.57 7.97
N LYS A 164 -11.69 18.45 8.33
CA LYS A 164 -12.52 18.32 9.54
C LYS A 164 -13.99 18.38 9.15
N ARG A 165 -14.62 17.22 8.97
CA ARG A 165 -16.07 17.07 8.85
C ARG A 165 -16.59 16.23 10.02
N PRO A 166 -17.87 16.37 10.42
CA PRO A 166 -18.42 15.68 11.60
C PRO A 166 -18.15 14.17 11.59
N TYR A 167 -18.28 13.54 10.42
CA TYR A 167 -18.11 12.08 10.24
C TYR A 167 -16.83 11.70 9.50
N PHE A 168 -15.98 12.68 9.16
CA PHE A 168 -14.84 12.43 8.30
C PHE A 168 -13.68 13.40 8.56
N LYS A 169 -12.57 12.86 9.08
CA LYS A 169 -11.40 13.65 9.47
C LYS A 169 -10.13 13.08 8.83
N ILE A 170 -9.31 13.96 8.27
CA ILE A 170 -7.92 13.66 7.87
C ILE A 170 -7.00 14.64 8.60
N PRO A 171 -5.92 14.17 9.26
CA PRO A 171 -5.63 12.77 9.56
C PRO A 171 -6.75 12.08 10.35
N HIS A 172 -6.85 10.76 10.29
CA HIS A 172 -7.87 10.02 11.03
C HIS A 172 -7.80 10.35 12.53
N SER A 173 -8.85 10.89 13.15
CA SER A 173 -8.73 11.53 14.48
C SER A 173 -8.07 10.68 15.56
N GLU A 174 -8.32 9.37 15.57
CA GLU A 174 -7.77 8.45 16.58
C GLU A 174 -6.43 7.79 16.18
N TYR A 175 -5.79 8.19 15.07
CA TYR A 175 -4.58 7.49 14.61
C TYR A 175 -3.46 7.52 15.66
N GLN A 176 -3.36 8.60 16.44
CA GLN A 176 -2.36 8.78 17.50
C GLN A 176 -2.66 7.96 18.77
N ASN A 177 -3.88 7.44 18.91
CA ASN A 177 -4.30 6.65 20.07
C ASN A 177 -4.47 5.16 19.71
N ARG A 178 -4.35 4.81 18.43
CA ARG A 178 -4.54 3.44 17.94
C ARG A 178 -3.23 2.68 17.86
N GLY A 179 -3.04 1.75 18.79
CA GLY A 179 -1.92 0.79 18.76
C GLY A 179 -1.84 0.01 17.45
N SER A 180 -2.99 -0.31 16.83
CA SER A 180 -3.07 -0.99 15.53
C SER A 180 -2.46 -0.19 14.36
N VAL A 181 -2.24 1.12 14.53
CA VAL A 181 -1.58 1.99 13.54
C VAL A 181 -0.17 2.36 13.99
N LEU A 182 -0.02 2.81 15.24
CA LEU A 182 1.26 3.32 15.73
C LEU A 182 2.31 2.23 15.91
N VAL A 183 1.94 1.07 16.46
CA VAL A 183 2.90 -0.02 16.72
C VAL A 183 3.55 -0.50 15.41
N PRO A 184 2.80 -0.81 14.33
CA PRO A 184 3.40 -1.16 13.05
C PRO A 184 4.39 -0.10 12.52
N ILE A 185 4.05 1.18 12.66
CA ILE A 185 4.92 2.29 12.19
C ILE A 185 6.20 2.36 13.02
N ILE A 186 6.09 2.32 14.35
CA ILE A 186 7.24 2.45 15.27
C ILE A 186 8.20 1.26 15.12
N LEU A 187 7.68 0.04 15.00
CA LEU A 187 8.51 -1.16 14.80
C LEU A 187 9.30 -1.09 13.49
N GLN A 188 8.75 -0.44 12.47
CA GLN A 188 9.41 -0.27 11.18
C GLN A 188 10.53 0.79 11.23
N ILE A 189 10.35 1.87 11.98
CA ILE A 189 11.39 2.92 12.18
C ILE A 189 12.64 2.34 12.87
N LYS A 190 12.48 1.36 13.77
CA LYS A 190 13.62 0.72 14.45
C LYS A 190 14.47 -0.17 13.55
N ARG A 191 13.96 -0.61 12.39
CA ARG A 191 14.72 -1.41 11.40
C ARG A 191 15.57 -0.56 10.46
N TRP A 192 15.62 0.76 10.69
CA TRP A 192 16.27 1.75 9.82
C TRP A 192 17.40 2.53 10.50
N LYS A 193 17.89 2.03 11.65
CA LYS A 193 19.22 2.37 12.16
C LYS A 193 20.18 1.28 11.71
#